data_AF-E1VLH9-F1
#
_entry.id   AF-E1VLH9-F1
#
_cell.length_a   1.000
_cell.length_b   1.000
_cell.length_c   1.000
_cell.angle_alpha   90.00
_cell.angle_beta   90.00
_cell.angle_gamma   90.00
#
_symmetry.space_group_name_H-M   'P 1'
#
loop_
_entity.id
_entity.type
_entity.pdbx_description
1 polymer ?
#
loop_
_entity_poly.entity_id
_entity_poly.type
_entity_poly.pdbx_seq_one_letter_code
_entity_poly.pdbx_strand_id
1 'polypeptide(L)'
;MFGQVDEIRRSLLEQLDTAQPSLKTPPLKEWFALATERIERLQTFGEKLKQPIVALSEERSEAARTQLTVAAIVTVILYAGGLVLASVIVFDLNFSVKSIRDWIHQMVQSRNLALKNPNKREDELGEIGKTISEFSKEMARVLAQVQTLSGTLNTQACDVADSSVKTEGLIDRQQMESQTLSAAIEEMAASINEVSRNTHHTAEQTAKATNVSGSGRQQVEETKQSIQVLADRLGDSQQVILKLHDDSKRIGTIIDTINGIAEQTNLLALNAAIEAARAGEQGRGFAVVADEVRSLAQRTQDATTEIRDMIESLQGASETVHGSMTESIQLSENCVRLSDSSLQVIDQLDGLVDDINQSNIQNSAATEEQSQVASEISANTLHISELATDTVELSHANTRSSDALKKVAAELDAVVARYQLK
;
A
#
# COMPACT_ATOMS: atom_id res chain seq x y z
N MET A 1 71.36 85.84 57.22
CA MET A 1 72.27 86.73 56.48
C MET A 1 72.44 88.10 57.14
N PHE A 2 71.41 88.68 57.80
CA PHE A 2 71.55 89.94 58.56
C PHE A 2 72.00 89.79 60.03
N GLY A 3 71.70 88.66 60.70
CA GLY A 3 71.99 88.52 62.15
C GLY A 3 73.47 88.46 62.56
N GLN A 4 74.33 87.81 61.77
CA GLN A 4 75.77 87.69 62.08
C GLN A 4 76.56 88.98 61.84
N VAL A 5 76.05 89.88 60.98
CA VAL A 5 76.67 91.18 60.73
C VAL A 5 76.37 92.16 61.87
N ASP A 6 75.17 92.11 62.44
CA ASP A 6 74.79 92.92 63.61
C ASP A 6 75.53 92.50 64.90
N GLU A 7 75.85 91.22 65.04
CA GLU A 7 76.59 90.70 66.20
C GLU A 7 78.05 91.19 66.24
N ILE A 8 78.71 91.26 65.07
CA ILE A 8 80.05 91.84 64.92
C ILE A 8 80.03 93.36 65.12
N ARG A 9 78.96 94.04 64.67
CA ARG A 9 78.79 95.49 64.86
C ARG A 9 78.67 95.88 66.33
N ARG A 10 77.97 95.07 67.14
CA ARG A 10 77.66 95.40 68.55
C ARG A 10 78.88 95.27 69.47
N SER A 11 79.71 94.24 69.30
CA SER A 11 80.90 94.04 70.15
C SER A 11 82.01 95.07 69.90
N LEU A 12 82.08 95.63 68.69
CA LEU A 12 83.10 96.63 68.32
C LEU A 12 82.73 98.06 68.76
N LEU A 13 81.44 98.38 68.88
CA LEU A 13 81.00 99.68 69.42
C LEU A 13 81.26 99.81 70.92
N GLU A 14 81.25 98.70 71.66
CA GLU A 14 81.58 98.67 73.10
C GLU A 14 83.08 98.97 73.38
N GLN A 15 83.98 98.70 72.43
CA GLN A 15 85.41 99.00 72.57
C GLN A 15 85.77 100.46 72.28
N LEU A 16 84.85 101.26 71.71
CA LEU A 16 85.12 102.64 71.27
C LEU A 16 84.71 103.71 72.29
N ASP A 17 84.02 103.36 73.39
CA ASP A 17 83.33 104.33 74.27
C ASP A 17 84.06 104.63 75.61
N THR A 18 85.34 104.26 75.78
CA THR A 18 86.05 104.36 77.08
C THR A 18 87.30 105.25 77.15
N ALA A 19 87.52 106.22 76.25
CA ALA A 19 88.52 107.28 76.50
C ALA A 19 88.21 108.63 75.83
N GLN A 20 87.76 109.59 76.65
CA GLN A 20 87.42 110.98 76.34
C GLN A 20 88.62 111.86 75.92
N PRO A 21 88.40 112.95 75.15
CA PRO A 21 89.46 113.83 74.67
C PRO A 21 89.70 115.03 75.62
N SER A 22 90.96 115.38 75.85
CA SER A 22 91.34 116.75 76.18
C SER A 22 91.76 117.46 74.89
N LEU A 23 90.90 118.33 74.35
CA LEU A 23 91.20 119.10 73.15
C LEU A 23 92.18 120.24 73.48
N LYS A 24 93.45 120.01 73.20
CA LYS A 24 94.41 121.07 72.85
C LYS A 24 94.79 120.86 71.38
N THR A 25 94.57 121.87 70.55
CA THR A 25 94.92 121.89 69.13
C THR A 25 96.44 121.79 68.95
N PRO A 26 96.98 120.69 68.40
CA PRO A 26 98.42 120.54 68.20
C PRO A 26 98.87 121.13 66.84
N PRO A 27 100.18 121.35 66.64
CA PRO A 27 100.71 121.97 65.43
C PRO A 27 100.52 121.08 64.18
N LEU A 28 100.54 121.69 62.98
CA LEU A 28 100.26 121.08 61.66
C LEU A 28 100.94 119.72 61.39
N LYS A 29 102.08 119.44 62.04
CA LYS A 29 102.85 118.18 61.88
C LYS A 29 102.19 116.97 62.57
N GLU A 30 101.44 117.17 63.66
CA GLU A 30 100.78 116.08 64.40
C GLU A 30 99.41 115.71 63.80
N TRP A 31 98.73 116.64 63.11
CA TRP A 31 97.45 116.36 62.46
C TRP A 31 97.59 115.36 61.29
N PHE A 32 98.68 115.45 60.52
CA PHE A 32 98.98 114.47 59.47
C PHE A 32 99.26 113.08 60.04
N ALA A 33 99.96 112.98 61.19
CA ALA A 33 100.20 111.69 61.83
C ALA A 33 98.88 111.04 62.31
N LEU A 34 98.00 111.82 62.93
CA LEU A 34 96.71 111.33 63.42
C LEU A 34 95.74 110.94 62.28
N ALA A 35 95.73 111.71 61.19
CA ALA A 35 94.95 111.38 59.98
C ALA A 35 95.48 110.11 59.29
N THR A 36 96.80 109.92 59.25
CA THR A 36 97.43 108.72 58.70
C THR A 36 97.09 107.48 59.54
N GLU A 37 97.15 107.58 60.87
CA GLU A 37 96.76 106.47 61.76
C GLU A 37 95.27 106.09 61.60
N ARG A 38 94.38 107.07 61.40
CA ARG A 38 92.95 106.80 61.14
C ARG A 38 92.70 106.14 59.78
N ILE A 39 93.41 106.55 58.73
CA ILE A 39 93.32 105.91 57.41
C ILE A 39 93.85 104.46 57.49
N GLU A 40 94.93 104.24 58.23
CA GLU A 40 95.50 102.90 58.44
C GLU A 40 94.54 101.99 59.25
N ARG A 41 93.83 102.54 60.25
CA ARG A 41 92.75 101.83 60.95
C ARG A 41 91.53 101.54 60.05
N LEU A 42 91.17 102.43 59.14
CA LEU A 42 90.09 102.19 58.17
C LEU A 42 90.49 101.19 57.09
N GLN A 43 91.75 101.17 56.65
CA GLN A 43 92.28 100.16 55.74
C GLN A 43 92.31 98.78 56.41
N THR A 44 92.78 98.68 57.64
CA THR A 44 92.76 97.42 58.40
C THR A 44 91.33 96.96 58.74
N PHE A 45 90.39 97.89 58.95
CA PHE A 45 88.95 97.56 59.04
C PHE A 45 88.38 97.01 57.73
N GLY A 46 88.74 97.63 56.59
CA GLY A 46 88.38 97.14 55.26
C GLY A 46 88.95 95.75 54.96
N GLU A 47 90.21 95.49 55.34
CA GLU A 47 90.83 94.17 55.17
C GLU A 47 90.21 93.10 56.09
N LYS A 48 89.92 93.43 57.35
CA LYS A 48 89.24 92.51 58.29
C LYS A 48 87.82 92.15 57.89
N LEU A 49 87.10 93.02 57.18
CA LEU A 49 85.77 92.71 56.63
C LEU A 49 85.83 91.92 55.32
N LYS A 50 86.86 92.15 54.49
CA LYS A 50 86.99 91.50 53.19
C LYS A 50 87.28 90.00 53.32
N GLN A 51 88.16 89.60 54.24
CA GLN A 51 88.49 88.18 54.46
C GLN A 51 87.28 87.29 54.77
N PRO A 52 86.42 87.58 55.77
CA PRO A 52 85.28 86.74 56.09
C PRO A 52 84.19 86.77 55.01
N ILE A 53 83.99 87.90 54.30
CA ILE A 53 83.00 87.97 53.21
C ILE A 53 83.45 87.15 52.00
N VAL A 54 84.72 87.21 51.62
CA VAL A 54 85.27 86.40 50.52
C VAL A 54 85.23 84.92 50.88
N ALA A 55 85.67 84.55 52.09
CA ALA A 55 85.63 83.17 52.56
C ALA A 55 84.20 82.59 52.58
N LEU A 56 83.22 83.35 53.08
CA LEU A 56 81.82 82.91 53.11
C LEU A 56 81.20 82.81 51.69
N SER A 57 81.65 83.65 50.75
CA SER A 57 81.23 83.59 49.34
C SER A 57 81.83 82.39 48.59
N GLU A 58 83.09 82.04 48.89
CA GLU A 58 83.77 80.87 48.34
C GLU A 58 83.16 79.57 48.87
N GLU A 59 82.90 79.48 50.17
CA GLU A 59 82.22 78.33 50.81
C GLU A 59 80.82 78.09 50.21
N ARG A 60 80.02 79.16 50.04
CA ARG A 60 78.69 79.07 49.40
C ARG A 60 78.76 78.70 47.93
N SER A 61 79.76 79.19 47.19
CA SER A 61 79.98 78.85 45.78
C SER A 61 80.38 77.39 45.60
N GLU A 62 81.27 76.87 46.44
CA GLU A 62 81.64 75.45 46.44
C GLU A 62 80.47 74.54 46.81
N ALA A 63 79.69 74.91 47.84
CA ALA A 63 78.47 74.18 48.21
C ALA A 63 77.44 74.17 47.06
N ALA A 64 77.22 75.30 46.39
CA ALA A 64 76.30 75.39 45.24
C ALA A 64 76.80 74.58 44.04
N ARG A 65 78.11 74.61 43.72
CA ARG A 65 78.72 73.78 42.67
C ARG A 65 78.57 72.30 42.97
N THR A 66 78.80 71.89 44.21
CA THR A 66 78.67 70.49 44.65
C THR A 66 77.22 70.02 44.58
N GLN A 67 76.26 70.86 44.96
CA GLN A 67 74.83 70.56 44.82
C GLN A 67 74.41 70.45 43.34
N LEU A 68 74.89 71.34 42.47
CA LEU A 68 74.61 71.28 41.02
C LEU A 68 75.23 70.06 40.35
N THR A 69 76.46 69.67 40.70
CA THR A 69 77.09 68.47 40.14
C THR A 69 76.39 67.20 40.60
N VAL A 70 76.03 67.10 41.88
CA VAL A 70 75.22 65.97 42.39
C VAL A 70 73.86 65.92 41.69
N ALA A 71 73.16 67.05 41.54
CA ALA A 71 71.88 67.09 40.83
C ALA A 71 72.01 66.67 39.34
N ALA A 72 73.06 67.11 38.65
CA ALA A 72 73.34 66.72 37.28
C ALA A 72 73.63 65.22 37.15
N ILE A 73 74.45 64.64 38.04
CA ILE A 73 74.75 63.21 38.07
C ILE A 73 73.48 62.39 38.31
N VAL A 74 72.64 62.78 39.28
CA VAL A 74 71.37 62.10 39.56
C VAL A 74 70.45 62.15 38.34
N THR A 75 70.37 63.28 37.66
CA THR A 75 69.56 63.43 36.43
C THR A 75 70.05 62.51 35.30
N VAL A 76 71.37 62.43 35.10
CA VAL A 76 71.98 61.53 34.10
C VAL A 76 71.75 60.06 34.46
N ILE A 77 71.87 59.69 35.73
CA ILE A 77 71.60 58.32 36.19
C ILE A 77 70.13 57.94 35.98
N LEU A 78 69.19 58.84 36.30
CA LEU A 78 67.76 58.62 36.06
C LEU A 78 67.46 58.49 34.57
N TYR A 79 68.07 59.31 33.71
CA TYR A 79 67.89 59.25 32.27
C TYR A 79 68.49 57.95 31.68
N ALA A 80 69.70 57.59 32.09
CA ALA A 80 70.35 56.33 31.69
C ALA A 80 69.57 55.11 32.17
N GLY A 81 69.08 55.12 33.42
CA GLY A 81 68.23 54.08 33.98
C GLY A 81 66.91 53.95 33.22
N GLY A 82 66.28 55.07 32.85
CA GLY A 82 65.08 55.11 32.01
C GLY A 82 65.32 54.52 30.61
N LEU A 83 66.45 54.83 29.97
CA LEU A 83 66.82 54.28 28.67
C LEU A 83 67.09 52.77 28.73
N VAL A 84 67.79 52.29 29.77
CA VAL A 84 68.04 50.85 29.96
C VAL A 84 66.72 50.12 30.20
N LEU A 85 65.86 50.64 31.07
CA LEU A 85 64.55 50.04 31.36
C LEU A 85 63.66 50.02 30.12
N ALA A 86 63.61 51.11 29.35
CA ALA A 86 62.89 51.16 28.06
C ALA A 86 63.46 50.15 27.06
N SER A 87 64.79 50.01 26.96
CA SER A 87 65.42 49.06 26.05
C SER A 87 65.13 47.60 26.45
N VAL A 88 65.12 47.28 27.74
CA VAL A 88 64.78 45.93 28.24
C VAL A 88 63.32 45.60 27.94
N ILE A 89 62.40 46.52 28.20
CA ILE A 89 60.97 46.35 27.91
C ILE A 89 60.74 46.17 26.40
N VAL A 90 61.35 47.02 25.56
CA VAL A 90 61.22 46.94 24.09
C VAL A 90 61.82 45.63 23.56
N PHE A 91 62.96 45.19 24.08
CA PHE A 91 63.57 43.93 23.68
C PHE A 91 62.70 42.72 24.03
N ASP A 92 62.18 42.69 25.27
CA ASP A 92 61.33 41.61 25.77
C ASP A 92 59.97 41.53 25.05
N LEU A 93 59.34 42.69 24.80
CA LEU A 93 58.12 42.79 24.00
C LEU A 93 58.36 42.36 22.56
N ASN A 94 59.41 42.87 21.90
CA ASN A 94 59.72 42.50 20.52
C ASN A 94 60.03 41.01 20.37
N PHE A 95 60.76 40.42 21.32
CA PHE A 95 61.05 38.98 21.32
C PHE A 95 59.75 38.16 21.44
N SER A 96 58.87 38.55 22.35
CA SER A 96 57.61 37.83 22.61
C SER A 96 56.60 37.97 21.48
N VAL A 97 56.44 39.18 20.93
CA VAL A 97 55.60 39.44 19.76
C VAL A 97 56.12 38.66 18.55
N LYS A 98 57.44 38.64 18.35
CA LYS A 98 58.08 37.85 17.28
C LYS A 98 57.82 36.36 17.46
N SER A 99 57.94 35.84 18.68
CA SER A 99 57.68 34.42 18.97
C SER A 99 56.23 34.01 18.69
N ILE A 100 55.24 34.82 19.11
CA ILE A 100 53.82 34.58 18.82
C ILE A 100 53.56 34.66 17.32
N ARG A 101 54.09 35.69 16.64
CA ARG A 101 53.97 35.85 15.18
C ARG A 101 54.53 34.65 14.43
N ASP A 102 55.74 34.24 14.77
CA ASP A 102 56.44 33.15 14.09
C ASP A 102 55.71 31.81 14.33
N TRP A 103 55.14 31.59 15.53
CA TRP A 103 54.28 30.45 15.84
C TRP A 103 52.99 30.43 15.01
N ILE A 104 52.26 31.55 14.94
CA ILE A 104 51.05 31.66 14.10
C ILE A 104 51.39 31.45 12.62
N HIS A 105 52.48 32.07 12.16
CA HIS A 105 52.94 31.92 10.79
C HIS A 105 53.28 30.46 10.46
N GLN A 106 53.96 29.76 11.38
CA GLN A 106 54.24 28.34 11.25
C GLN A 106 52.95 27.49 11.24
N MET A 107 51.98 27.79 12.10
CA MET A 107 50.67 27.12 12.15
C MET A 107 49.92 27.26 10.82
N VAL A 108 49.90 28.46 10.23
CA VAL A 108 49.23 28.72 8.96
C VAL A 108 49.96 28.07 7.78
N GLN A 109 51.29 28.20 7.72
CA GLN A 109 52.07 27.63 6.60
C GLN A 109 52.10 26.11 6.60
N SER A 110 52.29 25.49 7.77
CA SER A 110 52.29 24.03 7.91
C SER A 110 50.88 23.43 7.95
N ARG A 111 49.84 24.28 8.08
CA ARG A 111 48.45 23.87 8.33
C ARG A 111 48.31 22.94 9.53
N ASN A 112 49.21 23.06 10.49
CA ASN A 112 49.25 22.23 11.69
C ASN A 112 48.65 22.99 12.86
N LEU A 113 47.42 22.63 13.21
CA LEU A 113 46.66 23.20 14.33
C LEU A 113 47.06 22.60 15.69
N ALA A 114 47.86 21.53 15.69
CA ALA A 114 48.38 20.87 16.88
C ALA A 114 49.71 21.47 17.39
N LEU A 115 50.25 22.51 16.73
CA LEU A 115 51.44 23.22 17.19
C LEU A 115 51.22 23.84 18.57
N LYS A 116 52.10 23.49 19.52
CA LYS A 116 52.05 23.99 20.89
C LYS A 116 52.51 25.44 20.97
N ASN A 117 51.80 26.26 21.74
CA ASN A 117 52.20 27.64 22.05
C ASN A 117 53.59 27.63 22.74
N PRO A 118 54.62 28.26 22.14
CA PRO A 118 55.96 28.32 22.73
C PRO A 118 56.07 29.30 23.90
N ASN A 119 55.11 30.22 24.04
CA ASN A 119 55.14 31.29 25.03
C ASN A 119 54.44 30.86 26.33
N LYS A 120 55.16 30.92 27.46
CA LYS A 120 54.68 30.57 28.81
C LYS A 120 54.44 31.79 29.71
N ARG A 121 54.41 32.99 29.15
CA ARG A 121 54.17 34.23 29.90
C ARG A 121 52.78 34.20 30.56
N GLU A 122 52.67 34.92 31.67
CA GLU A 122 51.44 35.12 32.43
C GLU A 122 50.87 36.55 32.28
N ASP A 123 51.44 37.34 31.36
CA ASP A 123 50.98 38.68 31.00
C ASP A 123 49.99 38.65 29.83
N GLU A 124 49.57 39.83 29.35
CA GLU A 124 48.59 40.00 28.27
C GLU A 124 49.02 39.30 26.98
N LEU A 125 50.33 39.22 26.68
CA LEU A 125 50.84 38.48 25.52
C LEU A 125 50.72 36.96 25.71
N GLY A 126 50.93 36.49 26.94
CA GLY A 126 50.65 35.11 27.33
C GLY A 126 49.17 34.74 27.17
N GLU A 127 48.27 35.64 27.57
CA GLU A 127 46.82 35.47 27.40
C GLU A 127 46.41 35.38 25.92
N ILE A 128 46.94 36.26 25.06
CA ILE A 128 46.74 36.17 23.59
C ILE A 128 47.19 34.81 23.05
N GLY A 129 48.37 34.32 23.48
CA GLY A 129 48.86 33.01 23.08
C GLY A 129 47.95 31.85 23.53
N LYS A 130 47.34 31.95 24.72
CA LYS A 130 46.35 30.98 25.22
C LYS A 130 45.07 31.01 24.38
N THR A 131 44.50 32.20 24.13
CA THR A 131 43.28 32.35 23.31
C THR A 131 43.47 31.81 21.89
N ILE A 132 44.61 32.06 21.25
CA ILE A 132 44.91 31.51 19.91
C ILE A 132 45.05 29.98 19.96
N SER A 133 45.66 29.44 21.02
CA SER A 133 45.78 27.99 21.21
C SER A 133 44.41 27.33 21.39
N GLU A 134 43.52 27.95 22.16
CA GLU A 134 42.13 27.50 22.33
C GLU A 134 41.36 27.57 21.00
N PHE A 135 41.47 28.68 20.26
CA PHE A 135 40.88 28.81 18.93
C PHE A 135 41.38 27.74 17.95
N SER A 136 42.69 27.45 17.94
CA SER A 136 43.29 26.40 17.10
C SER A 136 42.74 25.01 17.46
N LYS A 137 42.57 24.72 18.76
CA LYS A 137 41.97 23.45 19.23
C LYS A 137 40.50 23.32 18.83
N GLU A 138 39.72 24.39 18.96
CA GLU A 138 38.32 24.38 18.52
C GLU A 138 38.21 24.21 17.00
N MET A 139 39.05 24.91 16.23
CA MET A 139 39.12 24.73 14.78
C MET A 139 39.50 23.29 14.40
N ALA A 140 40.46 22.70 15.11
CA ALA A 140 40.85 21.30 14.90
C ALA A 140 39.70 20.32 15.19
N ARG A 141 38.91 20.59 16.25
CA ARG A 141 37.72 19.79 16.59
C ARG A 141 36.63 19.91 15.51
N VAL A 142 36.36 21.12 15.02
CA VAL A 142 35.38 21.36 13.93
C VAL A 142 35.82 20.64 12.66
N LEU A 143 37.08 20.75 12.25
CA LEU A 143 37.60 20.05 11.08
C LEU A 143 37.53 18.52 11.25
N ALA A 144 37.85 17.99 12.43
CA ALA A 144 37.70 16.56 12.70
C ALA A 144 36.23 16.09 12.60
N GLN A 145 35.29 16.92 13.07
CA GLN A 145 33.87 16.64 12.93
C GLN A 145 33.41 16.67 11.47
N VAL A 146 33.90 17.62 10.66
CA VAL A 146 33.65 17.67 9.21
C VAL A 146 34.18 16.41 8.52
N GLN A 147 35.37 15.94 8.90
CA GLN A 147 35.92 14.68 8.37
C GLN A 147 35.02 13.48 8.68
N THR A 148 34.55 13.37 9.93
CA THR A 148 33.63 12.29 10.32
C THR A 148 32.31 12.38 9.55
N LEU A 149 31.71 13.58 9.45
CA LEU A 149 30.47 13.81 8.70
C LEU A 149 30.64 13.49 7.21
N SER A 150 31.78 13.83 6.61
CA SER A 150 32.09 13.49 5.23
C SER A 150 32.16 11.96 5.03
N GLY A 151 32.82 11.25 5.95
CA GLY A 151 32.84 9.78 5.93
C GLY A 151 31.43 9.18 6.00
N THR A 152 30.59 9.68 6.92
CA THR A 152 29.18 9.26 7.03
C THR A 152 28.39 9.57 5.76
N LEU A 153 28.57 10.76 5.16
CA LEU A 153 27.91 11.15 3.92
C LEU A 153 28.29 10.22 2.76
N ASN A 154 29.56 9.85 2.65
CA ASN A 154 30.02 8.90 1.64
C ASN A 154 29.38 7.52 1.83
N THR A 155 29.33 7.00 3.06
CA THR A 155 28.66 5.72 3.35
C THR A 155 27.18 5.78 2.99
N GLN A 156 26.45 6.81 3.41
CA GLN A 156 25.03 6.97 3.07
C GLN A 156 24.80 7.06 1.56
N ALA A 157 25.67 7.75 0.83
CA ALA A 157 25.59 7.82 -0.63
C ALA A 157 25.87 6.46 -1.29
N CYS A 158 26.76 5.63 -0.75
CA CYS A 158 26.91 4.23 -1.18
C CYS A 158 25.64 3.43 -0.93
N ASP A 159 25.05 3.51 0.27
CA ASP A 159 23.85 2.77 0.64
C ASP A 159 22.66 3.12 -0.27
N VAL A 160 22.47 4.42 -0.59
CA VAL A 160 21.41 4.86 -1.51
C VAL A 160 21.66 4.35 -2.94
N ALA A 161 22.92 4.36 -3.42
CA ALA A 161 23.25 3.81 -4.74
C ALA A 161 22.97 2.29 -4.80
N ASP A 162 23.40 1.52 -3.79
CA ASP A 162 23.16 0.08 -3.72
C ASP A 162 21.67 -0.25 -3.61
N SER A 163 20.90 0.55 -2.85
CA SER A 163 19.45 0.40 -2.76
C SER A 163 18.77 0.70 -4.10
N SER A 164 19.29 1.67 -4.87
CA SER A 164 18.76 2.00 -6.20
C SER A 164 18.97 0.84 -7.18
N VAL A 165 20.18 0.26 -7.21
CA VAL A 165 20.46 -0.93 -8.05
C VAL A 165 19.60 -2.13 -7.67
N LYS A 166 19.38 -2.37 -6.36
CA LYS A 166 18.46 -3.42 -5.92
C LYS A 166 17.02 -3.16 -6.36
N THR A 167 16.59 -1.91 -6.30
CA THR A 167 15.24 -1.49 -6.74
C THR A 167 15.05 -1.74 -8.23
N GLU A 168 16.06 -1.43 -9.06
CA GLU A 168 16.05 -1.72 -10.50
C GLU A 168 15.85 -3.22 -10.78
N GLY A 169 16.60 -4.09 -10.12
CA GLY A 169 16.44 -5.54 -10.27
C GLY A 169 15.09 -6.10 -9.76
N LEU A 170 14.44 -5.42 -8.80
CA LEU A 170 13.07 -5.76 -8.39
C LEU A 170 12.04 -5.32 -9.43
N ILE A 171 12.25 -4.15 -10.05
CA ILE A 171 11.37 -3.64 -11.11
C ILE A 171 11.40 -4.55 -12.33
N ASP A 172 12.58 -5.05 -12.73
CA ASP A 172 12.69 -6.02 -13.84
C ASP A 172 11.81 -7.26 -13.60
N ARG A 173 11.81 -7.78 -12.36
CA ARG A 173 10.96 -8.91 -11.97
C ARG A 173 9.48 -8.55 -12.01
N GLN A 174 9.12 -7.39 -11.46
CA GLN A 174 7.74 -6.90 -11.48
C GLN A 174 7.22 -6.73 -12.91
N GLN A 175 8.08 -6.31 -13.86
CA GLN A 175 7.71 -6.17 -15.26
C GLN A 175 7.46 -7.53 -15.92
N MET A 176 8.30 -8.55 -15.64
CA MET A 176 8.05 -9.92 -16.10
C MET A 176 6.76 -10.52 -15.51
N GLU A 177 6.49 -10.27 -14.22
CA GLU A 177 5.24 -10.69 -13.58
C GLU A 177 4.03 -9.98 -14.19
N SER A 178 4.15 -8.68 -14.50
CA SER A 178 3.08 -7.92 -15.17
C SER A 178 2.80 -8.45 -16.58
N GLN A 179 3.82 -8.82 -17.35
CA GLN A 179 3.65 -9.46 -18.67
C GLN A 179 2.95 -10.81 -18.56
N THR A 180 3.31 -11.61 -17.56
CA THR A 180 2.66 -12.91 -17.30
C THR A 180 1.20 -12.72 -16.91
N LEU A 181 0.92 -11.71 -16.08
CA LEU A 181 -0.44 -11.34 -15.70
C LEU A 181 -1.26 -10.90 -16.91
N SER A 182 -0.71 -10.07 -17.80
CA SER A 182 -1.37 -9.68 -19.05
C SER A 182 -1.76 -10.88 -19.91
N ALA A 183 -0.86 -11.85 -20.08
CA ALA A 183 -1.17 -13.08 -20.81
C ALA A 183 -2.29 -13.90 -20.16
N ALA A 184 -2.28 -14.01 -18.82
CA ALA A 184 -3.34 -14.70 -18.08
C ALA A 184 -4.70 -13.99 -18.21
N ILE A 185 -4.71 -12.65 -18.30
CA ILE A 185 -5.93 -11.87 -18.53
C ILE A 185 -6.47 -12.08 -19.94
N GLU A 186 -5.60 -12.17 -20.96
CA GLU A 186 -6.03 -12.52 -22.32
C GLU A 186 -6.66 -13.91 -22.38
N GLU A 187 -6.07 -14.90 -21.71
CA GLU A 187 -6.63 -16.25 -21.61
C GLU A 187 -7.97 -16.27 -20.84
N MET A 188 -8.08 -15.47 -19.78
CA MET A 188 -9.32 -15.27 -19.04
C MET A 188 -10.41 -14.63 -19.93
N ALA A 189 -10.07 -13.62 -20.73
CA ALA A 189 -11.00 -12.98 -21.65
C ALA A 189 -11.48 -13.96 -22.74
N ALA A 190 -10.61 -14.84 -23.24
CA ALA A 190 -11.00 -15.91 -24.17
C ALA A 190 -11.97 -16.89 -23.48
N SER A 191 -11.68 -17.30 -22.25
CA SER A 191 -12.52 -18.21 -21.46
C SER A 191 -13.90 -17.61 -21.17
N ILE A 192 -13.97 -16.33 -20.80
CA ILE A 192 -15.23 -15.59 -20.58
C ILE A 192 -16.09 -15.57 -21.85
N ASN A 193 -15.47 -15.30 -23.01
CA ASN A 193 -16.16 -15.34 -24.30
C ASN A 193 -16.69 -16.75 -24.63
N GLU A 194 -15.93 -17.80 -24.32
CA GLU A 194 -16.38 -19.16 -24.52
C GLU A 194 -17.56 -19.53 -23.62
N VAL A 195 -17.52 -19.14 -22.34
CA VAL A 195 -18.64 -19.32 -21.40
C VAL A 195 -19.88 -18.54 -21.87
N SER A 196 -19.73 -17.30 -22.34
CA SER A 196 -20.83 -16.53 -22.91
C SER A 196 -21.46 -17.25 -24.11
N ARG A 197 -20.64 -17.72 -25.05
CA ARG A 197 -21.11 -18.48 -26.23
C ARG A 197 -21.84 -19.76 -25.82
N ASN A 198 -21.29 -20.49 -24.85
CA ASN A 198 -21.91 -21.72 -24.36
C ASN A 198 -23.26 -21.44 -23.68
N THR A 199 -23.33 -20.38 -22.87
CA THR A 199 -24.56 -19.89 -22.23
C THR A 199 -25.61 -19.55 -23.30
N HIS A 200 -25.25 -18.80 -24.34
CA HIS A 200 -26.17 -18.50 -25.43
C HIS A 200 -26.65 -19.76 -26.16
N HIS A 201 -25.73 -20.68 -26.46
CA HIS A 201 -26.07 -21.95 -27.10
C HIS A 201 -27.01 -22.80 -26.23
N THR A 202 -26.78 -22.88 -24.92
CA THR A 202 -27.66 -23.56 -23.98
C THR A 202 -29.05 -22.94 -23.99
N ALA A 203 -29.19 -21.61 -23.94
CA ALA A 203 -30.49 -20.93 -24.06
C ALA A 203 -31.25 -21.34 -25.34
N GLU A 204 -30.58 -21.37 -26.49
CA GLU A 204 -31.21 -21.81 -27.74
C GLU A 204 -31.67 -23.27 -27.67
N GLN A 205 -30.88 -24.16 -27.06
CA GLN A 205 -31.23 -25.57 -26.89
C GLN A 205 -32.42 -25.74 -25.94
N THR A 206 -32.45 -25.00 -24.84
CA THR A 206 -33.54 -24.99 -23.87
C THR A 206 -34.84 -24.51 -24.52
N ALA A 207 -34.79 -23.43 -25.31
CA ALA A 207 -35.96 -22.94 -26.07
C ALA A 207 -36.47 -23.98 -27.10
N LYS A 208 -35.56 -24.69 -27.78
CA LYS A 208 -35.93 -25.81 -28.67
C LYS A 208 -36.58 -26.95 -27.88
N ALA A 209 -36.04 -27.29 -26.70
CA ALA A 209 -36.58 -28.33 -25.84
C ALA A 209 -38.01 -27.99 -25.39
N THR A 210 -38.29 -26.74 -25.00
CA THR A 210 -39.65 -26.28 -24.66
C THR A 210 -40.63 -26.48 -25.82
N ASN A 211 -40.23 -26.12 -27.06
CA ASN A 211 -41.08 -26.32 -28.23
C ASN A 211 -41.35 -27.80 -28.53
N VAL A 212 -40.32 -28.65 -28.42
CA VAL A 212 -40.46 -30.11 -28.63
C VAL A 212 -41.35 -30.72 -27.56
N SER A 213 -41.17 -30.32 -26.29
CA SER A 213 -41.98 -30.73 -25.16
C SER A 213 -43.45 -30.34 -25.33
N GLY A 214 -43.72 -29.09 -25.73
CA GLY A 214 -45.07 -28.60 -26.04
C GLY A 214 -45.74 -29.37 -27.18
N SER A 215 -44.98 -29.70 -28.23
CA SER A 215 -45.49 -30.53 -29.35
C SER A 215 -45.78 -31.96 -28.89
N GLY A 216 -44.91 -32.54 -28.05
CA GLY A 216 -45.10 -33.87 -27.47
C GLY A 216 -46.34 -33.94 -26.57
N ARG A 217 -46.56 -32.91 -25.74
CA ARG A 217 -47.77 -32.77 -24.93
C ARG A 217 -49.04 -32.81 -25.77
N GLN A 218 -49.07 -32.01 -26.85
CA GLN A 218 -50.22 -31.96 -27.75
C GLN A 218 -50.51 -33.35 -28.34
N GLN A 219 -49.48 -34.06 -28.80
CA GLN A 219 -49.64 -35.37 -29.42
C GLN A 219 -50.14 -36.45 -28.44
N VAL A 220 -49.70 -36.40 -27.18
CA VAL A 220 -50.21 -37.28 -26.12
C VAL A 220 -51.68 -36.98 -25.80
N GLU A 221 -52.07 -35.70 -25.76
CA GLU A 221 -53.46 -35.31 -25.52
C GLU A 221 -54.38 -35.75 -26.67
N GLU A 222 -53.95 -35.58 -27.93
CA GLU A 222 -54.68 -36.08 -29.11
C GLU A 222 -54.84 -37.61 -29.08
N THR A 223 -53.79 -38.32 -28.64
CA THR A 223 -53.82 -39.78 -28.46
C THR A 223 -54.81 -40.19 -27.38
N LYS A 224 -54.78 -39.52 -26.22
CA LYS A 224 -55.72 -39.75 -25.12
C LYS A 224 -57.16 -39.55 -25.57
N GLN A 225 -57.44 -38.46 -26.28
CA GLN A 225 -58.78 -38.17 -26.81
C GLN A 225 -59.23 -39.25 -27.80
N SER A 226 -58.35 -39.70 -28.69
CA SER A 226 -58.65 -40.76 -29.67
C SER A 226 -58.99 -42.09 -29.00
N ILE A 227 -58.27 -42.43 -27.92
CA ILE A 227 -58.51 -43.65 -27.13
C ILE A 227 -59.82 -43.56 -26.36
N GLN A 228 -60.17 -42.39 -25.84
CA GLN A 228 -61.46 -42.18 -25.17
C GLN A 228 -62.62 -42.40 -26.15
N VAL A 229 -62.53 -41.83 -27.36
CA VAL A 229 -63.52 -42.06 -28.43
C VAL A 229 -63.60 -43.53 -28.84
N LEU A 230 -62.46 -44.25 -28.86
CA LEU A 230 -62.44 -45.69 -29.13
C LEU A 230 -63.16 -46.49 -28.04
N ALA A 231 -62.92 -46.17 -26.76
CA ALA A 231 -63.58 -46.81 -25.63
C ALA A 231 -65.11 -46.62 -25.69
N ASP A 232 -65.56 -45.41 -26.01
CA ASP A 232 -67.00 -45.11 -26.16
C ASP A 232 -67.62 -45.96 -27.28
N ARG A 233 -66.96 -46.05 -28.45
CA ARG A 233 -67.43 -46.87 -29.59
C ARG A 233 -67.43 -48.37 -29.29
N LEU A 234 -66.48 -48.85 -28.50
CA LEU A 234 -66.46 -50.23 -28.02
C LEU A 234 -67.62 -50.50 -27.06
N GLY A 235 -67.94 -49.56 -26.18
CA GLY A 235 -69.11 -49.62 -25.29
C GLY A 235 -70.42 -49.71 -26.06
N ASP A 236 -70.59 -48.88 -27.10
CA ASP A 236 -71.76 -48.95 -28.00
C ASP A 236 -71.85 -50.31 -28.70
N SER A 237 -70.73 -50.83 -29.18
CA SER A 237 -70.66 -52.13 -29.86
C SER A 237 -70.98 -53.29 -28.91
N GLN A 238 -70.53 -53.20 -27.64
CA GLN A 238 -70.84 -54.17 -26.60
C GLN A 238 -72.35 -54.26 -26.34
N GLN A 239 -73.06 -53.12 -26.32
CA GLN A 239 -74.53 -53.12 -26.19
C GLN A 239 -75.22 -53.83 -27.36
N VAL A 240 -74.73 -53.63 -28.59
CA VAL A 240 -75.30 -54.30 -29.78
C VAL A 240 -75.09 -55.81 -29.70
N ILE A 241 -73.92 -56.26 -29.27
CA ILE A 241 -73.60 -57.69 -29.12
C ILE A 241 -74.41 -58.32 -27.97
N LEU A 242 -74.59 -57.61 -26.85
CA LEU A 242 -75.47 -58.08 -25.77
C LEU A 242 -76.91 -58.27 -26.26
N LYS A 243 -77.41 -57.32 -27.05
CA LYS A 243 -78.74 -57.44 -27.65
C LYS A 243 -78.82 -58.62 -28.63
N LEU A 244 -77.79 -58.84 -29.46
CA LEU A 244 -77.73 -59.99 -30.37
C LEU A 244 -77.75 -61.33 -29.62
N HIS A 245 -77.01 -61.43 -28.52
CA HIS A 245 -77.01 -62.61 -27.66
C HIS A 245 -78.43 -62.90 -27.11
N ASP A 246 -79.09 -61.87 -26.57
CA ASP A 246 -80.45 -61.97 -26.02
C ASP A 246 -81.50 -62.34 -27.09
N ASP A 247 -81.43 -61.71 -28.27
CA ASP A 247 -82.31 -62.02 -29.40
C ASP A 247 -82.09 -63.45 -29.90
N SER A 248 -80.84 -63.93 -29.92
CA SER A 248 -80.51 -65.31 -30.30
C SER A 248 -81.03 -66.33 -29.30
N LYS A 249 -81.01 -66.01 -28.01
CA LYS A 249 -81.59 -66.84 -26.95
C LYS A 249 -83.11 -66.97 -27.09
N ARG A 250 -83.78 -65.87 -27.44
CA ARG A 250 -85.22 -65.86 -27.75
C ARG A 250 -85.53 -66.73 -28.98
N ILE A 251 -84.74 -66.63 -30.04
CA ILE A 251 -84.90 -67.48 -31.23
C ILE A 251 -84.72 -68.96 -30.86
N GLY A 252 -83.71 -69.30 -30.06
CA GLY A 252 -83.52 -70.67 -29.57
C GLY A 252 -84.77 -71.24 -28.89
N THR A 253 -85.42 -70.47 -28.03
CA THR A 253 -86.67 -70.88 -27.35
C THR A 253 -87.82 -71.12 -28.34
N ILE A 254 -87.92 -70.31 -29.39
CA ILE A 254 -88.91 -70.49 -30.46
C ILE A 254 -88.63 -71.79 -31.24
N ILE A 255 -87.37 -72.05 -31.57
CA ILE A 255 -86.96 -73.26 -32.30
C ILE A 255 -87.21 -74.53 -31.47
N ASP A 256 -86.99 -74.49 -30.15
CA ASP A 256 -87.36 -75.60 -29.26
C ASP A 256 -88.86 -75.86 -29.25
N THR A 257 -89.67 -74.80 -29.30
CA THR A 257 -91.13 -74.92 -29.41
C THR A 257 -91.54 -75.56 -30.75
N ILE A 258 -90.94 -75.13 -31.86
CA ILE A 258 -91.23 -75.70 -33.20
C ILE A 258 -90.80 -77.15 -33.28
N ASN A 259 -89.63 -77.49 -32.73
CA ASN A 259 -89.15 -78.87 -32.67
C ASN A 259 -90.12 -79.77 -31.88
N GLY A 260 -90.63 -79.27 -30.74
CA GLY A 260 -91.67 -79.95 -29.96
C GLY A 260 -92.99 -80.13 -30.74
N ILE A 261 -93.42 -79.13 -31.52
CA ILE A 261 -94.59 -79.24 -32.40
C ILE A 261 -94.35 -80.27 -33.51
N ALA A 262 -93.17 -80.28 -34.13
CA ALA A 262 -92.80 -81.23 -35.17
C ALA A 262 -92.77 -82.67 -34.62
N GLU A 263 -92.23 -82.88 -33.42
CA GLU A 263 -92.24 -84.17 -32.74
C GLU A 263 -93.66 -84.66 -32.43
N GLN A 264 -94.51 -83.78 -31.90
CA GLN A 264 -95.93 -84.08 -31.68
C GLN A 264 -96.65 -84.41 -32.98
N THR A 265 -96.36 -83.66 -34.05
CA THR A 265 -96.94 -83.89 -35.38
C THR A 265 -96.50 -85.23 -35.97
N ASN A 266 -95.23 -85.60 -35.78
CA ASN A 266 -94.67 -86.90 -36.18
C ASN A 266 -95.38 -88.06 -35.45
N LEU A 267 -95.59 -87.92 -34.13
CA LEU A 267 -96.32 -88.90 -33.32
C LEU A 267 -97.81 -89.00 -33.70
N LEU A 268 -98.47 -87.87 -33.96
CA LEU A 268 -99.85 -87.84 -34.44
C LEU A 268 -99.99 -88.50 -35.82
N ALA A 269 -99.06 -88.21 -36.73
CA ALA A 269 -99.02 -88.79 -38.07
C ALA A 269 -98.75 -90.30 -38.02
N LEU A 270 -97.87 -90.76 -37.13
CA LEU A 270 -97.63 -92.18 -36.90
C LEU A 270 -98.90 -92.89 -36.40
N ASN A 271 -99.60 -92.32 -35.42
CA ASN A 271 -100.87 -92.86 -34.93
C ASN A 271 -101.93 -92.91 -36.04
N ALA A 272 -102.00 -91.88 -36.88
CA ALA A 272 -102.90 -91.85 -38.03
C ALA A 272 -102.54 -92.90 -39.10
N ALA A 273 -101.26 -93.12 -39.38
CA ALA A 273 -100.78 -94.15 -40.31
C ALA A 273 -101.11 -95.57 -39.81
N ILE A 274 -100.95 -95.81 -38.50
CA ILE A 274 -101.33 -97.07 -37.85
C ILE A 274 -102.84 -97.32 -38.00
N GLU A 275 -103.67 -96.31 -37.71
CA GLU A 275 -105.13 -96.47 -37.80
C GLU A 275 -105.62 -96.59 -39.26
N ALA A 276 -104.95 -95.91 -40.20
CA ALA A 276 -105.21 -96.07 -41.63
C ALA A 276 -104.85 -97.47 -42.16
N ALA A 277 -103.74 -98.06 -41.69
CA ALA A 277 -103.38 -99.45 -41.99
C ALA A 277 -104.41 -100.44 -41.39
N ARG A 278 -104.97 -100.11 -40.23
CA ARG A 278 -106.01 -100.91 -39.55
C ARG A 278 -107.35 -100.91 -40.30
N ALA A 279 -107.66 -99.83 -41.03
CA ALA A 279 -108.88 -99.70 -41.85
C ALA A 279 -108.80 -100.42 -43.22
N GLY A 280 -107.66 -101.04 -43.57
CA GLY A 280 -107.49 -101.82 -44.80
C GLY A 280 -107.65 -100.99 -46.08
N GLU A 281 -108.36 -101.51 -47.09
CA GLU A 281 -108.51 -100.84 -48.40
C GLU A 281 -109.24 -99.47 -48.32
N GLN A 282 -110.12 -99.26 -47.32
CA GLN A 282 -110.80 -97.96 -47.11
C GLN A 282 -109.87 -96.88 -46.54
N GLY A 283 -108.74 -97.28 -45.94
CA GLY A 283 -107.77 -96.39 -45.30
C GLY A 283 -106.61 -95.94 -46.19
N ARG A 284 -106.48 -96.47 -47.41
CA ARG A 284 -105.30 -96.22 -48.29
C ARG A 284 -105.05 -94.74 -48.58
N GLY A 285 -106.10 -93.96 -48.84
CA GLY A 285 -105.97 -92.52 -49.07
C GLY A 285 -105.47 -91.78 -47.82
N PHE A 286 -105.96 -92.15 -46.64
CA PHE A 286 -105.52 -91.58 -45.36
C PHE A 286 -104.11 -92.02 -44.98
N ALA A 287 -103.70 -93.25 -45.30
CA ALA A 287 -102.35 -93.74 -45.05
C ALA A 287 -101.29 -92.93 -45.82
N VAL A 288 -101.56 -92.61 -47.10
CA VAL A 288 -100.66 -91.77 -47.91
C VAL A 288 -100.53 -90.36 -47.32
N VAL A 289 -101.64 -89.76 -46.89
CA VAL A 289 -101.61 -88.44 -46.24
C VAL A 289 -100.86 -88.49 -44.90
N ALA A 290 -101.07 -89.54 -44.10
CA ALA A 290 -100.37 -89.70 -42.82
C ALA A 290 -98.85 -89.89 -43.00
N ASP A 291 -98.41 -90.67 -44.00
CA ASP A 291 -96.99 -90.82 -44.32
C ASP A 291 -96.37 -89.52 -44.86
N GLU A 292 -97.11 -88.74 -45.64
CA GLU A 292 -96.65 -87.42 -46.13
C GLU A 292 -96.52 -86.41 -44.98
N VAL A 293 -97.49 -86.38 -44.06
CA VAL A 293 -97.42 -85.54 -42.84
C VAL A 293 -96.27 -85.98 -41.94
N ARG A 294 -96.02 -87.29 -41.82
CA ARG A 294 -94.89 -87.85 -41.07
C ARG A 294 -93.55 -87.42 -41.67
N SER A 295 -93.41 -87.54 -42.98
CA SER A 295 -92.23 -87.10 -43.73
C SER A 295 -92.01 -85.58 -43.57
N LEU A 296 -93.07 -84.77 -43.64
CA LEU A 296 -92.98 -83.33 -43.44
C LEU A 296 -92.60 -82.96 -42.00
N ALA A 297 -93.13 -83.66 -41.01
CA ALA A 297 -92.78 -83.48 -39.61
C ALA A 297 -91.30 -83.82 -39.36
N GLN A 298 -90.81 -84.94 -39.91
CA GLN A 298 -89.40 -85.32 -39.82
C GLN A 298 -88.47 -84.29 -40.48
N ARG A 299 -88.79 -83.83 -41.70
CA ARG A 299 -88.05 -82.76 -42.38
C ARG A 299 -88.06 -81.44 -41.60
N THR A 300 -89.17 -81.13 -40.94
CA THR A 300 -89.26 -79.95 -40.06
C THR A 300 -88.34 -80.11 -38.86
N GLN A 301 -88.31 -81.31 -38.26
CA GLN A 301 -87.44 -81.64 -37.13
C GLN A 301 -85.96 -81.51 -37.49
N ASP A 302 -85.55 -82.06 -38.64
CA ASP A 302 -84.18 -81.97 -39.15
C ASP A 302 -83.79 -80.50 -39.38
N ALA A 303 -84.66 -79.71 -40.04
CA ALA A 303 -84.42 -78.28 -40.26
C ALA A 303 -84.35 -77.48 -38.96
N THR A 304 -85.21 -77.78 -37.97
CA THR A 304 -85.13 -77.10 -36.65
C THR A 304 -83.87 -77.47 -35.88
N THR A 305 -83.33 -78.67 -36.08
CA THR A 305 -82.07 -79.08 -35.47
C THR A 305 -80.90 -78.34 -36.09
N GLU A 306 -80.84 -78.24 -37.42
CA GLU A 306 -79.83 -77.41 -38.11
C GLU A 306 -79.91 -75.93 -37.67
N ILE A 307 -81.12 -75.37 -37.52
CA ILE A 307 -81.28 -74.00 -37.02
C ILE A 307 -80.84 -73.87 -35.56
N ARG A 308 -81.11 -74.85 -34.69
CA ARG A 308 -80.63 -74.85 -33.30
C ARG A 308 -79.10 -74.78 -33.25
N ASP A 309 -78.43 -75.63 -34.01
CA ASP A 309 -76.96 -75.66 -34.06
C ASP A 309 -76.38 -74.31 -34.53
N MET A 310 -77.01 -73.68 -35.53
CA MET A 310 -76.63 -72.33 -35.97
C MET A 310 -76.83 -71.27 -34.87
N ILE A 311 -77.92 -71.34 -34.10
CA ILE A 311 -78.20 -70.41 -33.02
C ILE A 311 -77.23 -70.60 -31.84
N GLU A 312 -76.92 -71.84 -31.47
CA GLU A 312 -75.90 -72.13 -30.43
C GLU A 312 -74.53 -71.61 -30.86
N SER A 313 -74.14 -71.81 -32.12
CA SER A 313 -72.91 -71.24 -32.67
C SER A 313 -72.90 -69.70 -32.60
N LEU A 314 -74.02 -69.06 -32.94
CA LEU A 314 -74.15 -67.61 -32.91
C LEU A 314 -74.11 -67.05 -31.48
N GLN A 315 -74.71 -67.74 -30.51
CA GLN A 315 -74.63 -67.40 -29.09
C GLN A 315 -73.18 -67.47 -28.58
N GLY A 316 -72.46 -68.56 -28.88
CA GLY A 316 -71.06 -68.73 -28.49
C GLY A 316 -70.12 -67.71 -29.13
N ALA A 317 -70.33 -67.38 -30.42
CA ALA A 317 -69.60 -66.32 -31.10
C ALA A 317 -69.87 -64.94 -30.45
N SER A 318 -71.13 -64.64 -30.12
CA SER A 318 -71.52 -63.40 -29.46
C SER A 318 -70.86 -63.24 -28.08
N GLU A 319 -70.78 -64.32 -27.29
CA GLU A 319 -70.14 -64.31 -25.97
C GLU A 319 -68.62 -64.11 -26.08
N THR A 320 -67.98 -64.74 -27.07
CA THR A 320 -66.55 -64.55 -27.36
C THR A 320 -66.23 -63.09 -27.75
N VAL A 321 -67.06 -62.50 -28.60
CA VAL A 321 -66.92 -61.09 -29.00
C VAL A 321 -67.14 -60.16 -27.81
N HIS A 322 -68.13 -60.44 -26.96
CA HIS A 322 -68.37 -59.68 -25.72
C HIS A 322 -67.15 -59.70 -24.78
N GLY A 323 -66.54 -60.86 -24.57
CA GLY A 323 -65.31 -60.98 -23.77
C GLY A 323 -64.17 -60.12 -24.34
N SER A 324 -63.96 -60.21 -25.66
CA SER A 324 -62.91 -59.44 -26.36
C SER A 324 -63.16 -57.92 -26.29
N MET A 325 -64.42 -57.48 -26.36
CA MET A 325 -64.80 -56.07 -26.21
C MET A 325 -64.55 -55.58 -24.79
N THR A 326 -64.89 -56.39 -23.78
CA THR A 326 -64.65 -56.05 -22.35
C THR A 326 -63.16 -55.85 -22.09
N GLU A 327 -62.32 -56.77 -22.60
CA GLU A 327 -60.86 -56.64 -22.51
C GLU A 327 -60.35 -55.39 -23.23
N SER A 328 -60.87 -55.09 -24.42
CA SER A 328 -60.49 -53.91 -25.21
C SER A 328 -60.85 -52.59 -24.51
N ILE A 329 -61.98 -52.53 -23.80
CA ILE A 329 -62.36 -51.37 -22.98
C ILE A 329 -61.38 -51.20 -21.82
N GLN A 330 -61.04 -52.28 -21.11
CA GLN A 330 -60.07 -52.26 -20.01
C GLN A 330 -58.68 -51.80 -20.48
N LEU A 331 -58.24 -52.26 -21.65
CA LEU A 331 -57.00 -51.82 -22.30
C LEU A 331 -57.04 -50.32 -22.65
N SER A 332 -58.16 -49.82 -23.16
CA SER A 332 -58.34 -48.41 -23.49
C SER A 332 -58.25 -47.53 -22.25
N GLU A 333 -58.89 -47.92 -21.13
CA GLU A 333 -58.76 -47.22 -19.84
C GLU A 333 -57.32 -47.20 -19.33
N ASN A 334 -56.60 -48.32 -19.46
CA ASN A 334 -55.19 -48.40 -19.08
C ASN A 334 -54.33 -47.44 -19.93
N CYS A 335 -54.59 -47.36 -21.24
CA CYS A 335 -53.89 -46.42 -22.11
C CYS A 335 -54.16 -44.96 -21.73
N VAL A 336 -55.40 -44.60 -21.36
CA VAL A 336 -55.71 -43.25 -20.87
C VAL A 336 -54.90 -42.92 -19.62
N ARG A 337 -54.81 -43.84 -18.64
CA ARG A 337 -53.98 -43.62 -17.45
C ARG A 337 -52.49 -43.48 -17.78
N LEU A 338 -51.98 -44.24 -18.75
CA LEU A 338 -50.59 -44.12 -19.22
C LEU A 338 -50.34 -42.79 -19.92
N SER A 339 -51.30 -42.30 -20.72
CA SER A 339 -51.24 -40.97 -21.31
C SER A 339 -51.20 -39.88 -20.24
N ASP A 340 -52.03 -39.96 -19.20
CA ASP A 340 -52.01 -39.00 -18.08
C ASP A 340 -50.66 -39.01 -17.33
N SER A 341 -50.11 -40.21 -17.06
CA SER A 341 -48.79 -40.33 -16.47
C SER A 341 -47.69 -39.73 -17.36
N SER A 342 -47.83 -39.86 -18.68
CA SER A 342 -46.87 -39.30 -19.64
C SER A 342 -46.93 -37.77 -19.67
N LEU A 343 -48.13 -37.19 -19.57
CA LEU A 343 -48.32 -35.74 -19.44
C LEU A 343 -47.67 -35.19 -18.16
N GLN A 344 -47.78 -35.90 -17.04
CA GLN A 344 -47.10 -35.51 -15.79
C GLN A 344 -45.56 -35.53 -15.92
N VAL A 345 -45.00 -36.49 -16.66
CA VAL A 345 -43.55 -36.52 -16.92
C VAL A 345 -43.15 -35.33 -17.80
N ILE A 346 -43.97 -34.97 -18.79
CA ILE A 346 -43.75 -33.79 -19.62
C ILE A 346 -43.80 -32.50 -18.79
N ASP A 347 -44.75 -32.37 -17.85
CA ASP A 347 -44.79 -31.23 -16.91
C ASP A 347 -43.50 -31.10 -16.09
N GLN A 348 -42.98 -32.23 -15.60
CA GLN A 348 -41.71 -32.24 -14.85
C GLN A 348 -40.53 -31.84 -15.73
N LEU A 349 -40.50 -32.31 -16.98
CA LEU A 349 -39.47 -31.92 -17.94
C LEU A 349 -39.52 -30.41 -18.25
N ASP A 350 -40.70 -29.84 -18.43
CA ASP A 350 -40.87 -28.39 -18.64
C ASP A 350 -40.33 -27.59 -17.46
N GLY A 351 -40.57 -28.04 -16.22
CA GLY A 351 -40.00 -27.41 -15.02
C GLY A 351 -38.47 -27.45 -14.98
N LEU A 352 -37.86 -28.60 -15.30
CA LEU A 352 -36.39 -28.73 -15.35
C LEU A 352 -35.77 -27.85 -16.45
N VAL A 353 -36.46 -27.71 -17.59
CA VAL A 353 -36.05 -26.85 -18.69
C VAL A 353 -36.09 -25.36 -18.27
N ASP A 354 -37.11 -24.96 -17.51
CA ASP A 354 -37.21 -23.60 -16.97
C ASP A 354 -36.10 -23.30 -15.95
N ASP A 355 -35.78 -24.24 -15.06
CA ASP A 355 -34.66 -24.12 -14.10
C ASP A 355 -33.30 -23.95 -14.82
N ILE A 356 -33.09 -24.68 -15.92
CA ILE A 356 -31.90 -24.52 -16.77
C ILE A 356 -31.87 -23.12 -17.39
N ASN A 357 -33.00 -22.63 -17.91
CA ASN A 357 -33.08 -21.30 -18.49
C ASN A 357 -32.76 -20.20 -17.46
N GLN A 358 -33.30 -20.33 -16.24
CA GLN A 358 -33.02 -19.40 -15.15
C GLN A 358 -31.54 -19.40 -14.74
N SER A 359 -30.93 -20.59 -14.66
CA SER A 359 -29.49 -20.73 -14.41
C SER A 359 -28.65 -20.08 -15.51
N ASN A 360 -29.11 -20.18 -16.76
CA ASN A 360 -28.45 -19.60 -17.90
C ASN A 360 -28.47 -18.05 -17.88
N ILE A 361 -29.59 -17.45 -17.42
CA ILE A 361 -29.68 -16.01 -17.19
C ILE A 361 -28.66 -15.56 -16.12
N GLN A 362 -28.55 -16.31 -15.02
CA GLN A 362 -27.56 -16.01 -13.97
C GLN A 362 -26.12 -16.14 -14.48
N ASN A 363 -25.81 -17.19 -15.24
CA ASN A 363 -24.49 -17.37 -15.85
C ASN A 363 -24.15 -16.23 -16.81
N SER A 364 -25.13 -15.75 -17.59
CA SER A 364 -24.92 -14.59 -18.47
C SER A 364 -24.56 -13.35 -17.67
N ALA A 365 -25.29 -13.05 -16.59
CA ALA A 365 -25.01 -11.92 -15.72
C ALA A 365 -23.62 -12.02 -15.07
N ALA A 366 -23.26 -13.21 -14.56
CA ALA A 366 -21.95 -13.46 -13.96
C ALA A 366 -20.81 -13.33 -14.98
N THR A 367 -21.04 -13.74 -16.23
CA THR A 367 -20.07 -13.62 -17.32
C THR A 367 -19.82 -12.15 -17.68
N GLU A 368 -20.87 -11.32 -17.66
CA GLU A 368 -20.76 -9.87 -17.89
C GLU A 368 -19.97 -9.18 -16.76
N GLU A 369 -20.25 -9.54 -15.50
CA GLU A 369 -19.49 -9.06 -14.35
C GLU A 369 -18.01 -9.49 -14.42
N GLN A 370 -17.73 -10.75 -14.77
CA GLN A 370 -16.37 -11.24 -14.96
C GLN A 370 -15.64 -10.50 -16.08
N SER A 371 -16.33 -10.16 -17.18
CA SER A 371 -15.75 -9.38 -18.28
C SER A 371 -15.32 -7.99 -17.81
N GLN A 372 -16.16 -7.32 -17.01
CA GLN A 372 -15.83 -6.02 -16.43
C GLN A 372 -14.62 -6.10 -15.50
N VAL A 373 -14.58 -7.09 -14.61
CA VAL A 373 -13.45 -7.32 -13.69
C VAL A 373 -12.16 -7.60 -14.48
N ALA A 374 -12.22 -8.44 -15.51
CA ALA A 374 -11.05 -8.73 -16.35
C ALA A 374 -10.52 -7.46 -17.04
N SER A 375 -11.41 -6.59 -17.52
CA SER A 375 -11.03 -5.31 -18.11
C SER A 375 -10.37 -4.37 -17.10
N GLU A 376 -10.89 -4.31 -15.87
CA GLU A 376 -10.30 -3.51 -14.79
C GLU A 376 -8.90 -4.04 -14.39
N ILE A 377 -8.73 -5.36 -14.27
CA ILE A 377 -7.43 -5.96 -13.97
C ILE A 377 -6.44 -5.66 -15.11
N SER A 378 -6.87 -5.70 -16.37
CA SER A 378 -6.04 -5.34 -17.52
C SER A 378 -5.54 -3.89 -17.43
N ALA A 379 -6.45 -2.95 -17.16
CA ALA A 379 -6.11 -1.54 -16.99
C ALA A 379 -5.14 -1.31 -15.82
N ASN A 380 -5.38 -1.97 -14.68
CA ASN A 380 -4.51 -1.90 -13.52
C ASN A 380 -3.11 -2.48 -13.80
N THR A 381 -3.02 -3.56 -14.58
CA THR A 381 -1.74 -4.17 -14.96
C THR A 381 -0.92 -3.24 -15.85
N LEU A 382 -1.56 -2.56 -16.80
CA LEU A 382 -0.92 -1.52 -17.62
C LEU A 382 -0.40 -0.36 -16.75
N HIS A 383 -1.23 0.14 -15.83
CA HIS A 383 -0.84 1.21 -14.92
C HIS A 383 0.33 0.80 -14.01
N ILE A 384 0.38 -0.45 -13.53
CA ILE A 384 1.52 -0.97 -12.77
C ILE A 384 2.80 -0.98 -13.63
N SER A 385 2.72 -1.34 -14.91
CA SER A 385 3.86 -1.29 -15.83
C SER A 385 4.35 0.14 -16.09
N GLU A 386 3.46 1.13 -16.14
CA GLU A 386 3.82 2.54 -16.25
C GLU A 386 4.54 3.03 -14.99
N LEU A 387 3.98 2.76 -13.81
CA LEU A 387 4.60 3.09 -12.52
C LEU A 387 5.98 2.42 -12.34
N ALA A 388 6.14 1.20 -12.82
CA ALA A 388 7.43 0.52 -12.84
C ALA A 388 8.47 1.31 -13.65
N THR A 389 8.08 1.83 -14.83
CA THR A 389 8.95 2.66 -15.68
C THR A 389 9.36 3.96 -14.98
N ASP A 390 8.42 4.65 -14.34
CA ASP A 390 8.71 5.87 -13.55
C ASP A 390 9.67 5.58 -12.39
N THR A 391 9.52 4.41 -11.76
CA THR A 391 10.40 4.00 -10.65
C THR A 391 11.83 3.71 -11.12
N VAL A 392 12.02 3.19 -12.34
CA VAL A 392 13.35 3.04 -12.96
C VAL A 392 14.01 4.40 -13.15
N GLU A 393 13.27 5.40 -13.67
CA GLU A 393 13.81 6.74 -13.86
C GLU A 393 14.24 7.38 -12.52
N LEU A 394 13.42 7.23 -11.48
CA LEU A 394 13.74 7.68 -10.12
C LEU A 394 14.98 6.96 -9.55
N SER A 395 15.12 5.66 -9.78
CA SER A 395 16.29 4.88 -9.34
C SER A 395 17.58 5.38 -10.00
N HIS A 396 17.53 5.67 -11.31
CA HIS A 396 18.66 6.29 -12.01
C HIS A 396 18.97 7.70 -11.49
N ALA A 397 17.95 8.50 -11.19
CA ALA A 397 18.14 9.83 -10.61
C ALA A 397 18.81 9.76 -9.22
N ASN A 398 18.39 8.82 -8.36
CA ASN A 398 19.00 8.58 -7.06
C ASN A 398 20.46 8.13 -7.19
N THR A 399 20.77 7.25 -8.13
CA THR A 399 22.14 6.80 -8.40
C THR A 399 23.04 7.99 -8.79
N ARG A 400 22.57 8.86 -9.70
CA ARG A 400 23.30 10.09 -10.08
C ARG A 400 23.51 11.04 -8.90
N SER A 401 22.49 11.21 -8.05
CA SER A 401 22.57 12.06 -6.85
C SER A 401 23.58 11.50 -5.85
N SER A 402 23.55 10.19 -5.61
CA SER A 402 24.52 9.50 -4.77
C SER A 402 25.96 9.68 -5.27
N ASP A 403 26.20 9.56 -6.58
CA ASP A 403 27.53 9.79 -7.14
C ASP A 403 27.98 11.26 -6.98
N ALA A 404 27.07 12.22 -7.07
CA ALA A 404 27.38 13.61 -6.76
C ALA A 404 27.71 13.81 -5.27
N LEU A 405 26.96 13.19 -4.35
CA LEU A 405 27.24 13.26 -2.91
C LEU A 405 28.58 12.62 -2.55
N LYS A 406 28.93 11.48 -3.17
CA LYS A 406 30.26 10.85 -3.01
C LYS A 406 31.39 11.80 -3.43
N LYS A 407 31.23 12.52 -4.54
CA LYS A 407 32.20 13.53 -4.98
C LYS A 407 32.34 14.67 -3.97
N VAL A 408 31.22 15.22 -3.47
CA VAL A 408 31.23 16.28 -2.45
C VAL A 408 31.89 15.80 -1.15
N ALA A 409 31.60 14.58 -0.71
CA ALA A 409 32.25 13.98 0.45
C ALA A 409 33.78 13.84 0.23
N ALA A 410 34.19 13.32 -0.91
CA ALA A 410 35.60 13.21 -1.26
C ALA A 410 36.32 14.57 -1.31
N GLU A 411 35.65 15.62 -1.82
CA GLU A 411 36.17 16.99 -1.82
C GLU A 411 36.30 17.56 -0.40
N LEU A 412 35.29 17.36 0.46
CA LEU A 412 35.34 17.78 1.87
C LEU A 412 36.47 17.08 2.63
N ASP A 413 36.63 15.76 2.45
CA ASP A 413 37.70 15.00 3.08
C ASP A 413 39.07 15.48 2.58
N ALA A 414 39.23 15.70 1.27
CA ALA A 414 40.46 16.25 0.69
C ALA A 414 40.80 17.66 1.19
N VAL A 415 39.79 18.51 1.46
CA VAL A 415 40.00 19.84 2.05
C VAL A 415 40.44 19.72 3.51
N VAL A 416 39.81 18.87 4.31
CA VAL A 416 40.17 18.67 5.72
C VAL A 416 41.53 17.98 5.86
N ALA A 417 41.85 17.00 5.02
CA ALA A 417 43.11 16.25 5.03
C ALA A 417 44.35 17.12 4.78
N ARG A 418 44.17 18.35 4.26
CA ARG A 418 45.24 19.34 4.12
C ARG A 418 45.70 19.91 5.46
N TYR A 419 44.92 19.75 6.52
CA TYR A 419 45.21 20.26 7.87
C TYR A 419 45.64 19.13 8.80
N GLN A 420 46.71 19.35 9.57
CA GLN A 420 47.11 18.44 10.64
C GLN A 420 46.37 18.82 11.92
N LEU A 421 45.50 17.94 12.38
CA LEU A 421 44.59 18.16 13.52
C LEU A 421 45.13 17.61 14.85
N LYS A 422 46.18 16.80 14.82
CA LYS A 422 46.80 16.13 15.98
C LYS A 422 48.31 16.14 15.90
#